data_AF-A0A1M7RW67-F1
#
_entry.id   AF-A0A1M7RW67-F1
#
_cell.length_a   1.000
_cell.length_b   1.000
_cell.length_c   1.000
_cell.angle_alpha   90.00
_cell.angle_beta   90.00
_cell.angle_gamma   90.00
#
_symmetry.space_group_name_H-M   'P 1'
#
loop_
_entity.id
_entity.type
_entity.pdbx_description
1 polymer ?
#
loop_
_entity_poly.entity_id
_entity_poly.type
_entity_poly.pdbx_seq_one_letter_code
_entity_poly.pdbx_strand_id
1 'polypeptide(L)' 'MMYQRLRDLREDRDLTQQDLADLLKVSQATYSRYESGALDIPSTSLIKLARFYKTSVDYLLGLTNDRKPSR' A
#
# COMPACT_ATOMS: atom_id res chain seq x y z
N MET A 1 13.14 0.49 -0.81
CA MET A 1 12.09 1.22 -1.56
C MET A 1 11.40 2.20 -0.63
N MET A 2 10.82 3.30 -1.15
CA MET A 2 10.16 4.32 -0.31
C MET A 2 8.99 3.74 0.50
N TYR A 3 8.18 2.86 -0.10
CA TYR A 3 7.01 2.26 0.53
C TYR A 3 7.20 0.76 0.81
N GLN A 4 8.27 0.41 1.54
CA GLN A 4 8.64 -0.99 1.81
C GLN A 4 7.48 -1.81 2.39
N ARG A 5 6.70 -1.23 3.31
CA ARG A 5 5.57 -1.92 3.96
C ARG A 5 4.44 -2.30 3.02
N LEU A 6 4.26 -1.59 1.89
CA LEU A 6 3.27 -1.98 0.89
C LEU A 6 3.68 -3.29 0.20
N ARG A 7 4.96 -3.39 -0.15
CA ARG A 7 5.54 -4.62 -0.71
C ARG A 7 5.47 -5.77 0.28
N ASP A 8 5.90 -5.54 1.52
CA ASP A 8 5.90 -6.58 2.55
C ASP A 8 4.47 -7.12 2.79
N LEU A 9 3.49 -6.22 2.93
CA LEU A 9 2.08 -6.62 3.10
C LEU A 9 1.49 -7.36 1.90
N ARG A 10 1.96 -7.02 0.69
CA ARG A 10 1.55 -7.67 -0.55
C ARG A 10 2.12 -9.09 -0.61
N GLU A 11 3.42 -9.23 -0.36
CA GLU A 11 4.14 -10.51 -0.37
C GLU A 11 3.65 -11.43 0.77
N ASP A 12 3.41 -10.90 1.98
CA ASP A 12 2.81 -11.63 3.12
C ASP A 12 1.43 -12.23 2.83
N ARG A 13 0.71 -11.69 1.82
CA ARG A 13 -0.62 -12.14 1.42
C ARG A 13 -0.63 -12.90 0.09
N ASP A 14 0.55 -13.26 -0.43
CA ASP A 14 0.72 -13.93 -1.72
C ASP A 14 0.06 -13.18 -2.90
N LEU A 15 0.01 -11.85 -2.82
CA LEU A 15 -0.60 -11.00 -3.83
C LEU A 15 0.43 -10.55 -4.88
N THR A 16 -0.02 -10.48 -6.14
CA THR A 16 0.75 -9.88 -7.22
C THR A 16 0.56 -8.36 -7.24
N GLN A 17 1.45 -7.66 -7.95
CA GLN A 17 1.26 -6.21 -8.18
C GLN A 17 0.00 -5.93 -9.02
N GLN A 18 -0.45 -6.89 -9.84
CA GLN A 18 -1.68 -6.78 -10.61
C GLN A 18 -2.91 -6.81 -9.70
N ASP A 19 -2.95 -7.68 -8.69
CA ASP A 19 -4.08 -7.79 -7.76
C ASP A 19 -4.36 -6.45 -7.04
N LEU A 20 -3.29 -5.76 -6.64
CA LEU A 20 -3.42 -4.46 -5.98
C LEU A 20 -3.68 -3.32 -6.96
N ALA A 21 -3.21 -3.44 -8.20
CA ALA A 21 -3.58 -2.52 -9.27
C ALA A 21 -5.09 -2.60 -9.55
N ASP A 22 -5.64 -3.82 -9.62
CA ASP A 22 -7.07 -4.06 -9.83
C ASP A 22 -7.92 -3.54 -8.67
N LEU A 23 -7.48 -3.78 -7.42
CA LEU A 23 -8.10 -3.22 -6.22
C LEU A 23 -8.19 -1.68 -6.28
N LEU A 24 -7.13 -1.04 -6.77
CA LEU A 24 -7.02 0.41 -6.85
C LEU A 24 -7.59 1.01 -8.14
N LYS A 25 -7.94 0.17 -9.12
CA LYS A 25 -8.36 0.56 -10.48
C LYS A 25 -7.31 1.40 -11.20
N VAL A 26 -6.06 0.95 -11.13
CA VAL A 26 -4.91 1.54 -11.84
C VAL A 26 -4.19 0.48 -12.67
N SER A 27 -3.23 0.87 -13.50
CA SER A 27 -2.38 -0.10 -14.19
C SER A 27 -1.36 -0.75 -13.23
N GLN A 28 -0.91 -1.97 -13.53
CA GLN A 28 0.15 -2.61 -12.75
C GLN A 28 1.45 -1.78 -12.76
N ALA A 29 1.77 -1.10 -13.86
CA ALA A 29 2.91 -0.19 -13.93
C ALA A 29 2.76 0.98 -12.95
N THR A 30 1.55 1.56 -12.84
CA THR A 30 1.24 2.60 -11.85
C THR A 30 1.46 2.08 -10.42
N TYR A 31 0.97 0.88 -10.11
CA TYR A 31 1.15 0.28 -8.79
C TYR A 31 2.63 -0.02 -8.47
N SER A 32 3.39 -0.52 -9.43
CA SER A 32 4.84 -0.72 -9.29
C SER A 32 5.59 0.59 -9.00
N ARG A 33 5.18 1.69 -9.62
CA ARG A 33 5.72 3.03 -9.33
C ARG A 33 5.33 3.53 -7.93
N TYR A 34 4.14 3.18 -7.44
CA TYR A 34 3.76 3.41 -6.05
C TYR A 34 4.70 2.66 -5.10
N GLU A 35 4.92 1.35 -5.25
CA GLU A 35 5.78 0.59 -4.33
C GLU A 35 7.23 1.10 -4.31
N SER A 36 7.76 1.47 -5.47
CA SER A 36 9.13 1.99 -5.60
C SER A 36 9.30 3.41 -5.06
N GLY A 37 8.23 4.20 -5.00
CA GLY A 37 8.27 5.63 -4.68
C GLY A 37 8.57 6.52 -5.89
N ALA A 38 8.58 5.96 -7.11
CA ALA A 38 8.75 6.71 -8.35
C ALA A 38 7.48 7.49 -8.77
N LEU A 39 6.39 7.32 -8.04
CA LEU A 39 5.14 8.06 -8.18
C LEU A 39 4.48 8.17 -6.80
N ASP A 40 4.00 9.36 -6.46
CA ASP A 40 3.24 9.57 -5.23
C ASP A 40 1.91 8.81 -5.24
N ILE A 41 1.53 8.30 -4.08
CA ILE A 41 0.31 7.53 -3.90
C ILE A 41 -0.82 8.50 -3.53
N PRO A 42 -1.92 8.58 -4.30
CA PRO A 42 -3.06 9.39 -3.93
C PRO A 42 -3.61 8.96 -2.55
N SER A 43 -4.05 9.94 -1.75
CA SER A 43 -4.63 9.67 -0.42
C SER A 43 -5.80 8.69 -0.47
N THR A 44 -6.60 8.73 -1.55
CA THR A 44 -7.70 7.78 -1.79
C THR A 44 -7.21 6.34 -1.92
N SER A 45 -6.07 6.12 -2.58
CA SER A 45 -5.44 4.80 -2.70
C SER A 45 -4.84 4.35 -1.37
N LEU A 46 -4.19 5.24 -0.62
CA LEU A 46 -3.67 4.94 0.72
C LEU A 46 -4.80 4.52 1.67
N ILE A 47 -5.93 5.24 1.68
CA ILE A 47 -7.10 4.90 2.49
C ILE A 47 -7.67 3.53 2.10
N LYS A 48 -7.75 3.23 0.79
CA LYS A 48 -8.20 1.90 0.32
C LYS A 48 -7.27 0.78 0.78
N LEU A 49 -5.96 0.96 0.61
CA LEU A 49 -4.95 -0.02 1.05
C LEU A 49 -5.00 -0.23 2.56
N ALA A 50 -5.14 0.85 3.34
CA ALA A 50 -5.21 0.77 4.80
C ALA A 50 -6.43 -0.05 5.24
N ARG A 51 -7.60 0.19 4.62
CA ARG A 51 -8.82 -0.59 4.86
C ARG A 51 -8.67 -2.05 4.44
N PHE A 52 -8.12 -2.31 3.25
CA PHE A 52 -7.89 -3.65 2.71
C PHE A 52 -6.99 -4.48 3.64
N TYR A 53 -5.88 -3.90 4.07
CA TYR A 53 -4.92 -4.56 4.95
C TYR A 53 -5.30 -4.54 6.43
N LYS A 54 -6.40 -3.87 6.79
CA LYS A 54 -6.86 -3.64 8.17
C LYS A 54 -5.78 -3.00 9.05
N THR A 55 -5.14 -1.96 8.51
CA THR A 55 -4.06 -1.20 9.15
C THR A 55 -4.30 0.31 9.04
N SER A 56 -3.40 1.13 9.56
CA SER A 56 -3.43 2.60 9.44
C SER A 56 -2.63 3.10 8.24
N VAL A 57 -2.94 4.30 7.75
CA VAL A 57 -2.10 4.97 6.74
C VAL A 57 -0.72 5.28 7.32
N ASP A 58 -0.63 5.64 8.60
CA ASP A 58 0.64 5.86 9.30
C ASP A 58 1.52 4.60 9.26
N TYR A 59 0.91 3.43 9.42
CA TYR A 59 1.60 2.17 9.22
C TYR A 59 2.00 1.98 7.75
N LEU A 60 1.16 2.27 6.77
CA LEU A 60 1.58 2.12 5.36
C LEU A 60 2.76 3.03 4.99
N LEU A 61 2.80 4.24 5.55
CA LEU A 61 3.80 5.27 5.27
C LEU A 61 5.08 5.17 6.09
N GLY A 62 5.18 4.21 7.02
CA GLY A 62 6.39 4.07 7.86
C GLY A 62 6.44 4.99 9.09
N LEU A 63 5.35 5.71 9.40
CA LEU A 63 5.31 6.72 10.47
C LEU A 63 5.14 6.13 11.88
N THR A 64 4.65 4.90 11.98
CA THR A 64 4.51 4.16 13.26
C THR A 64 4.76 2.67 13.06
N ASN A 65 5.29 1.94 14.03
CA ASN A 65 5.34 0.47 13.98
C ASN A 65 4.00 -0.19 14.40
N ASP A 66 3.06 0.60 14.93
CA ASP A 66 1.76 0.11 15.33
C ASP A 66 0.85 -0.12 14.12
N ARG A 67 0.53 -1.40 13.87
CA ARG A 67 -0.33 -1.83 12.77
C ARG A 67 -1.81 -1.45 12.96
N LYS A 68 -2.21 -1.06 14.18
CA LYS A 68 -3.60 -0.71 14.46
C LYS A 68 -3.81 0.78 14.19
N PRO A 69 -4.92 1.18 13.56
CA PRO A 69 -5.34 2.57 13.61
C PRO A 69 -5.49 2.99 15.07
N SER A 70 -4.83 4.09 15.43
CA SER A 70 -5.08 4.79 16.70
C SER A 70 -6.59 5.01 16.81
N ARG A 71 -7.19 4.41 17.84
CA ARG A 71 -8.59 4.62 18.20
C ARG A 71 -8.77 6.01 18.78
#